data_AF-A0A6I9KYM5-F1
#
_entry.id   AF-A0A6I9KYM5-F1
#
_cell.length_a   1.000
_cell.length_b   1.000
_cell.length_c   1.000
_cell.angle_alpha   90.00
_cell.angle_beta   90.00
_cell.angle_gamma   90.00
#
_symmetry.space_group_name_H-M   'P 1'
#
loop_
_entity.id
_entity.type
_entity.pdbx_description
1 polymer ?
#
loop_
_entity_poly.entity_id
_entity_poly.type
_entity_poly.pdbx_seq_one_letter_code
_entity_poly.pdbx_strand_id
1 'polypeptide(L)'
;MFVPCGDSVPDLTNFTLLMPAVSVGNVGQLAIDLIISTLNMCKIGYFYTDCLVPMVGNNPYATQEEDSDELSINTEVYSLPSKKLVVLQLRSIFIKYKSKSFCEKLLAWVKSSSFARIIVLSSSHSYHRNDLQLRSTPFRYLLTPSMQKSVQNKIKSLNWLEMEKSSCIPEMSDSEFCVRIPGGGITKTLYDESCSKEIQMAVLLKFVSEGDNIPDAVSLVEYLNEWLQIVKPSSNNPKASALPWKVPSSWRLLFGSGLPPAMF
;
A
#
# COMPACT_ATOMS: atom_id res chain seq x y z
N MET A 1 -17.28 -3.71 5.04
CA MET A 1 -17.25 -4.98 5.79
C MET A 1 -16.66 -6.03 4.88
N PHE A 2 -15.79 -6.89 5.41
CA PHE A 2 -15.21 -7.97 4.62
C PHE A 2 -16.25 -9.04 4.29
N VAL A 3 -16.25 -9.50 3.05
CA VAL A 3 -17.13 -10.57 2.54
C VAL A 3 -16.24 -11.65 1.94
N PRO A 4 -16.24 -12.89 2.47
CA PRO A 4 -15.43 -13.98 1.94
C PRO A 4 -15.96 -14.46 0.57
N CYS A 5 -15.07 -14.97 -0.28
CA CYS A 5 -15.45 -15.60 -1.56
C CYS A 5 -16.05 -17.00 -1.38
N GLY A 6 -15.71 -17.70 -0.29
CA GLY A 6 -16.24 -19.03 0.04
C GLY A 6 -17.22 -19.01 1.20
N ASP A 7 -17.77 -20.18 1.52
CA ASP A 7 -18.81 -20.34 2.55
C ASP A 7 -18.29 -20.11 3.99
N SER A 8 -16.97 -20.20 4.20
CA SER A 8 -16.34 -20.02 5.51
C SER A 8 -15.54 -18.73 5.61
N VAL A 9 -15.58 -18.11 6.80
CA VAL A 9 -14.78 -16.93 7.10
C VAL A 9 -13.33 -17.38 7.38
N PRO A 10 -12.33 -16.90 6.63
CA PRO A 10 -10.93 -17.24 6.87
C PRO A 10 -10.46 -16.70 8.24
N ASP A 11 -9.65 -17.50 8.95
CA ASP A 11 -8.98 -17.03 10.16
C ASP A 11 -7.77 -16.15 9.80
N LEU A 12 -7.87 -14.87 10.13
CA LEU A 12 -6.84 -13.85 9.87
C LEU A 12 -6.07 -13.46 11.13
N THR A 13 -6.22 -14.24 12.20
CA THR A 13 -5.59 -13.98 13.50
C THR A 13 -4.07 -13.98 13.38
N ASN A 14 -3.44 -12.93 13.90
CA ASN A 14 -2.00 -12.69 13.85
C ASN A 14 -1.39 -12.53 12.45
N PHE A 15 -2.20 -12.28 11.41
CA PHE A 15 -1.69 -11.93 10.08
C PHE A 15 -1.19 -10.47 10.06
N THR A 16 -0.27 -10.17 9.15
CA THR A 16 0.07 -8.79 8.77
C THR A 16 -0.79 -8.39 7.58
N LEU A 17 -1.55 -7.31 7.71
CA LEU A 17 -2.31 -6.70 6.62
C LEU A 17 -1.42 -5.69 5.87
N LEU A 18 -1.20 -5.92 4.58
CA LEU A 18 -0.63 -4.92 3.67
C LEU A 18 -1.76 -4.23 2.92
N MET A 19 -1.68 -2.92 2.77
CA MET A 19 -2.67 -2.17 1.99
C MET A 19 -2.07 -0.94 1.33
N PRO A 20 -2.61 -0.49 0.20
CA PRO A 20 -2.23 0.77 -0.39
C PRO A 20 -3.01 1.91 0.26
N ALA A 21 -2.42 3.11 0.23
CA ALA A 21 -3.20 4.33 0.22
C ALA A 21 -3.44 4.78 -1.22
N VAL A 22 -4.68 5.13 -1.57
CA VAL A 22 -4.97 5.86 -2.81
C VAL A 22 -4.38 7.25 -2.67
N SER A 23 -3.18 7.43 -3.21
CA SER A 23 -2.29 8.59 -3.04
C SER A 23 -1.58 8.91 -4.37
N VAL A 24 -0.91 10.07 -4.44
CA VAL A 24 -0.26 10.61 -5.66
C VAL A 24 0.53 9.55 -6.44
N GLY A 25 0.35 9.51 -7.77
CA GLY A 25 1.05 8.56 -8.64
C GLY A 25 0.66 7.09 -8.44
N ASN A 26 -0.36 6.80 -7.62
CA ASN A 26 -0.91 5.46 -7.35
C ASN A 26 0.15 4.43 -6.90
N VAL A 27 1.28 4.90 -6.38
CA VAL A 27 2.47 4.09 -6.09
C VAL A 27 2.15 2.93 -5.14
N GLY A 28 1.37 3.20 -4.10
CA GLY A 28 0.93 2.16 -3.15
C GLY A 28 0.12 1.06 -3.82
N GLN A 29 -0.79 1.41 -4.73
CA GLN A 29 -1.64 0.45 -5.45
C GLN A 29 -0.80 -0.40 -6.42
N LEU A 30 0.11 0.25 -7.15
CA LEU A 30 1.06 -0.42 -8.04
C LEU A 30 2.02 -1.34 -7.26
N ALA A 31 2.46 -0.92 -6.09
CA ALA A 31 3.29 -1.72 -5.20
C ALA A 31 2.56 -3.00 -4.74
N ILE A 32 1.28 -2.86 -4.37
CA ILE A 32 0.43 -4.00 -3.98
C ILE A 32 0.19 -4.95 -5.16
N ASP A 33 0.06 -4.42 -6.38
CA ASP A 33 -0.03 -5.22 -7.61
C ASP A 33 1.19 -6.13 -7.81
N LEU A 34 2.40 -5.58 -7.62
CA LEU A 34 3.64 -6.35 -7.69
C LEU A 34 3.66 -7.45 -6.62
N ILE A 35 3.23 -7.16 -5.39
CA ILE A 35 3.20 -8.14 -4.29
C ILE A 35 2.25 -9.30 -4.60
N ILE A 36 1.01 -9.00 -5.02
CA ILE A 36 0.01 -10.02 -5.35
C ILE A 36 0.50 -10.91 -6.49
N SER A 37 1.00 -10.29 -7.57
CA SER A 37 1.47 -11.03 -8.75
C SER A 37 2.72 -11.87 -8.44
N THR A 38 3.68 -11.30 -7.71
CA THR A 38 4.95 -11.99 -7.39
C THR A 38 4.74 -13.17 -6.45
N LEU A 39 3.85 -13.04 -5.48
CA LEU A 39 3.59 -14.07 -4.49
C LEU A 39 2.48 -15.03 -4.88
N ASN A 40 1.85 -14.83 -6.05
CA ASN A 40 0.71 -15.60 -6.55
C ASN A 40 -0.40 -15.74 -5.48
N MET A 41 -0.79 -14.62 -4.88
CA MET A 41 -1.73 -14.62 -3.75
C MET A 41 -3.15 -14.96 -4.19
N CYS A 42 -3.86 -15.76 -3.39
CA CYS A 42 -5.23 -16.15 -3.70
C CYS A 42 -6.22 -15.09 -3.19
N LYS A 43 -7.21 -14.74 -4.01
CA LYS A 43 -8.35 -13.90 -3.61
C LYS A 43 -9.21 -14.67 -2.60
N ILE A 44 -9.43 -14.08 -1.42
CA ILE A 44 -10.23 -14.69 -0.34
C ILE A 44 -11.56 -13.97 -0.09
N GLY A 45 -11.74 -12.81 -0.70
CA GLY A 45 -12.94 -12.00 -0.50
C GLY A 45 -12.76 -10.57 -1.00
N TYR A 46 -13.69 -9.72 -0.60
CA TYR A 46 -13.70 -8.31 -0.94
C TYR A 46 -14.19 -7.46 0.23
N PHE A 47 -13.92 -6.16 0.19
CA PHE A 47 -14.36 -5.24 1.23
C PHE A 47 -15.60 -4.45 0.76
N TYR A 48 -16.78 -4.95 1.09
CA TYR A 48 -18.04 -4.31 0.76
C TYR A 48 -18.17 -2.93 1.44
N THR A 49 -18.26 -1.88 0.65
CA THR A 49 -18.37 -0.50 1.16
C THR A 49 -19.02 0.43 0.14
N ASP A 50 -19.76 1.40 0.63
CA ASP A 50 -20.35 2.51 -0.14
C ASP A 50 -19.43 3.75 -0.19
N CYS A 51 -18.18 3.62 0.28
CA CYS A 51 -17.19 4.70 0.37
C CYS A 51 -16.35 4.89 -0.89
N LEU A 52 -16.45 3.97 -1.84
CA LEU A 52 -15.60 3.89 -3.02
C LEU A 52 -16.46 3.89 -4.29
N VAL A 53 -15.93 4.45 -5.37
CA VAL A 53 -16.62 4.44 -6.66
C VAL A 53 -16.78 2.98 -7.13
N PRO A 54 -18.00 2.55 -7.51
CA PRO A 54 -18.21 1.20 -8.05
C PRO A 54 -17.40 0.99 -9.32
N MET A 55 -16.78 -0.18 -9.44
CA MET A 55 -16.11 -0.61 -10.66
C MET A 55 -16.15 -2.13 -10.79
N VAL A 56 -16.11 -2.58 -12.03
CA VAL A 56 -15.93 -3.98 -12.40
C VAL A 56 -14.99 -4.01 -13.61
N GLY A 57 -14.10 -5.00 -13.65
CA GLY A 57 -13.17 -5.20 -14.75
C GLY A 57 -12.72 -6.65 -14.82
N ASN A 58 -11.88 -6.94 -15.82
CA ASN A 58 -11.22 -8.24 -15.95
C ASN A 58 -10.21 -8.47 -14.80
N ASN A 59 -9.87 -9.73 -14.54
CA ASN A 59 -8.84 -10.07 -13.57
C ASN A 59 -7.49 -9.43 -13.96
N PRO A 60 -6.95 -8.48 -13.15
CA PRO A 60 -5.73 -7.76 -13.48
C PRO A 60 -4.47 -8.61 -13.34
N TYR A 61 -4.58 -9.80 -12.73
CA TYR A 61 -3.51 -10.74 -12.49
C TYR A 61 -3.60 -12.00 -13.36
N ALA A 62 -4.58 -12.08 -14.28
CA ALA A 62 -4.81 -13.26 -15.11
C ALA A 62 -3.54 -13.64 -15.87
N THR A 63 -3.14 -14.90 -15.76
CA THR A 63 -1.98 -15.46 -16.47
C THR A 63 -2.32 -16.68 -17.31
N GLN A 64 -3.52 -17.23 -17.14
CA GLN A 64 -4.04 -18.39 -17.84
C GLN A 64 -5.44 -18.07 -18.37
N GLU A 65 -6.04 -18.99 -19.13
CA GLU A 65 -7.42 -18.79 -19.59
C GLU A 65 -8.42 -18.97 -18.43
N GLU A 66 -8.13 -19.90 -17.53
CA GLU A 66 -8.99 -20.26 -16.38
C GLU A 66 -9.20 -19.12 -15.38
N ASP A 67 -8.18 -18.27 -15.17
CA ASP A 67 -8.26 -17.13 -14.24
C ASP A 67 -8.73 -15.83 -14.95
N SER A 68 -8.97 -15.87 -16.26
CA SER A 68 -9.39 -14.71 -17.05
C SER A 68 -10.86 -14.33 -16.88
N ASP A 69 -11.70 -15.31 -16.52
CA ASP A 69 -13.14 -15.12 -16.26
C ASP A 69 -13.44 -14.50 -14.89
N GLU A 70 -12.45 -14.43 -14.00
CA GLU A 70 -12.62 -13.77 -12.70
C GLU A 70 -12.81 -12.26 -12.87
N LEU A 71 -13.87 -11.74 -12.27
CA LEU A 71 -14.07 -10.30 -12.18
C LEU A 71 -13.21 -9.69 -11.07
N SER A 72 -12.68 -8.50 -11.34
CA SER A 72 -12.06 -7.63 -10.36
C SER A 72 -12.96 -6.45 -10.04
N ILE A 73 -13.01 -6.08 -8.77
CA ILE A 73 -13.85 -4.99 -8.25
C ILE A 73 -13.02 -3.96 -7.48
N ASN A 74 -13.70 -2.96 -6.93
CA ASN A 74 -13.07 -1.79 -6.30
C ASN A 74 -12.16 -2.10 -5.10
N THR A 75 -12.45 -3.14 -4.32
CA THR A 75 -11.65 -3.51 -3.14
C THR A 75 -11.65 -5.00 -2.89
N GLU A 76 -10.52 -5.63 -3.14
CA GLU A 76 -10.34 -7.07 -3.06
C GLU A 76 -9.32 -7.44 -1.98
N VAL A 77 -9.49 -8.62 -1.38
CA VAL A 77 -8.63 -9.12 -0.31
C VAL A 77 -8.00 -10.43 -0.76
N TYR A 78 -6.68 -10.49 -0.66
CA TYR A 78 -5.86 -11.63 -1.02
C TYR A 78 -5.14 -12.16 0.21
N SER A 79 -4.82 -13.45 0.23
CA SER A 79 -4.08 -14.06 1.34
C SER A 79 -2.93 -14.94 0.89
N LEU A 80 -1.93 -15.02 1.76
CA LEU A 80 -0.83 -15.98 1.67
C LEU A 80 -0.55 -16.55 3.07
N PRO A 81 -1.26 -17.62 3.47
CA PRO A 81 -1.15 -18.22 4.80
C PRO A 81 0.27 -18.64 5.17
N SER A 82 1.05 -19.13 4.21
CA SER A 82 2.44 -19.58 4.41
C SER A 82 3.37 -18.50 4.94
N LYS A 83 3.03 -17.21 4.76
CA LYS A 83 3.78 -16.06 5.29
C LYS A 83 2.99 -15.25 6.32
N LYS A 84 1.77 -15.68 6.71
CA LYS A 84 0.82 -14.90 7.52
C LYS A 84 0.59 -13.48 6.96
N LEU A 85 0.41 -13.39 5.64
CA LEU A 85 0.17 -12.13 4.94
C LEU A 85 -1.25 -12.09 4.38
N VAL A 86 -1.90 -10.94 4.57
CA VAL A 86 -3.11 -10.54 3.86
C VAL A 86 -2.81 -9.25 3.13
N VAL A 87 -3.37 -9.10 1.95
CA VAL A 87 -3.27 -7.89 1.15
C VAL A 87 -4.69 -7.40 0.87
N LEU A 88 -4.95 -6.12 1.12
CA LEU A 88 -6.15 -5.43 0.63
C LEU A 88 -5.74 -4.56 -0.55
N GLN A 89 -6.31 -4.75 -1.73
CA GLN A 89 -6.06 -3.94 -2.92
C GLN A 89 -7.20 -2.97 -3.15
N LEU A 90 -6.87 -1.70 -3.44
CA LEU A 90 -7.84 -0.65 -3.80
C LEU A 90 -7.65 -0.31 -5.27
N ARG A 91 -8.74 -0.33 -6.05
CA ARG A 91 -8.72 -0.02 -7.49
C ARG A 91 -9.47 1.26 -7.86
N SER A 92 -10.30 1.77 -6.96
CA SER A 92 -11.14 2.95 -7.20
C SER A 92 -10.84 4.08 -6.21
N ILE A 93 -11.32 5.26 -6.54
CA ILE A 93 -11.21 6.46 -5.70
C ILE A 93 -12.32 6.52 -4.64
N PHE A 94 -12.06 7.30 -3.59
CA PHE A 94 -13.05 7.58 -2.55
C PHE A 94 -14.15 8.50 -3.05
N ILE A 95 -15.40 8.15 -2.71
CA ILE A 95 -16.53 9.06 -2.82
C ILE A 95 -16.29 10.23 -1.86
N LYS A 96 -16.59 11.45 -2.31
CA LYS A 96 -16.37 12.68 -1.55
C LYS A 96 -16.91 12.55 -0.12
N TYR A 97 -16.10 12.96 0.86
CA TYR A 97 -16.39 12.92 2.30
C TYR A 97 -16.56 11.51 2.92
N LYS A 98 -16.36 10.42 2.19
CA LYS A 98 -16.49 9.06 2.73
C LYS A 98 -15.18 8.39 3.14
N SER A 99 -14.03 9.04 2.93
CA SER A 99 -12.72 8.49 3.30
C SER A 99 -12.61 8.16 4.78
N LYS A 100 -13.08 9.05 5.67
CA LYS A 100 -13.09 8.79 7.13
C LYS A 100 -13.95 7.58 7.49
N SER A 101 -15.16 7.49 6.92
CA SER A 101 -16.05 6.34 7.13
C SER A 101 -15.43 5.03 6.66
N PHE A 102 -14.67 5.05 5.55
CA PHE A 102 -13.90 3.88 5.12
C PHE A 102 -12.84 3.49 6.15
N CYS A 103 -12.04 4.44 6.63
CA CYS A 103 -11.03 4.17 7.66
C CYS A 103 -11.65 3.56 8.92
N GLU A 104 -12.79 4.09 9.39
CA GLU A 104 -13.51 3.55 10.54
C GLU A 104 -13.94 2.09 10.32
N LYS A 105 -14.58 1.80 9.17
CA LYS A 105 -15.02 0.45 8.80
C LYS A 105 -13.83 -0.52 8.68
N LEU A 106 -12.74 -0.07 8.07
CA LEU A 106 -11.53 -0.86 7.86
C LEU A 106 -10.87 -1.20 9.20
N LEU A 107 -10.65 -0.20 10.07
CA LEU A 107 -10.03 -0.43 11.37
C LEU A 107 -10.92 -1.26 12.31
N ALA A 108 -12.24 -1.15 12.19
CA ALA A 108 -13.16 -2.06 12.88
C ALA A 108 -12.99 -3.51 12.42
N TRP A 109 -12.89 -3.74 11.10
CA TRP A 109 -12.60 -5.06 10.55
C TRP A 109 -11.25 -5.60 11.05
N VAL A 110 -10.19 -4.80 10.98
CA VAL A 110 -8.84 -5.19 11.45
C VAL A 110 -8.88 -5.65 12.91
N LYS A 111 -9.56 -4.90 13.78
CA LYS A 111 -9.73 -5.28 15.19
C LYS A 111 -10.52 -6.57 15.34
N SER A 112 -11.67 -6.69 14.66
CA SER A 112 -12.54 -7.87 14.76
C SER A 112 -11.87 -9.16 14.24
N SER A 113 -10.94 -9.04 13.30
CA SER A 113 -10.21 -10.16 12.71
C SER A 113 -8.86 -10.42 13.37
N SER A 114 -8.53 -9.72 14.46
CA SER A 114 -7.32 -9.94 15.27
C SER A 114 -6.01 -9.92 14.46
N PHE A 115 -5.89 -8.99 13.50
CA PHE A 115 -4.63 -8.79 12.78
C PHE A 115 -3.51 -8.37 13.73
N ALA A 116 -2.30 -8.88 13.51
CA ALA A 116 -1.14 -8.52 14.32
C ALA A 116 -0.72 -7.06 14.11
N ARG A 117 -0.79 -6.58 12.85
CA ARG A 117 -0.39 -5.23 12.45
C ARG A 117 -0.87 -4.91 11.03
N ILE A 118 -0.89 -3.61 10.71
CA ILE A 118 -1.14 -3.09 9.37
C ILE A 118 0.13 -2.40 8.86
N ILE A 119 0.45 -2.57 7.57
CA ILE A 119 1.49 -1.80 6.89
C ILE A 119 0.86 -1.14 5.67
N VAL A 120 0.86 0.19 5.66
CA VAL A 120 0.28 1.02 4.61
C VAL A 120 1.39 1.45 3.66
N LEU A 121 1.24 1.15 2.37
CA LEU A 121 2.12 1.64 1.31
C LEU A 121 1.51 2.90 0.70
N SER A 122 2.22 4.02 0.83
CA SER A 122 1.72 5.35 0.44
C SER A 122 2.74 6.10 -0.41
N SER A 123 2.32 7.23 -0.96
CA SER A 123 3.19 8.23 -1.54
C SER A 123 2.84 9.63 -1.03
N SER A 124 3.67 10.61 -1.36
CA SER A 124 3.48 12.04 -1.05
C SER A 124 4.09 12.90 -2.17
N HIS A 125 3.59 14.11 -2.37
CA HIS A 125 4.11 15.00 -3.42
C HIS A 125 5.58 15.34 -3.21
N SER A 126 6.41 15.10 -4.23
CA SER A 126 7.84 15.40 -4.24
C SER A 126 8.14 16.90 -4.19
N TYR A 127 7.30 17.72 -4.83
CA TYR A 127 7.48 19.18 -4.88
C TYR A 127 7.09 19.90 -3.57
N HIS A 128 6.56 19.17 -2.57
CA HIS A 128 6.31 19.68 -1.21
C HIS A 128 7.42 19.28 -0.22
N ARG A 129 8.52 18.68 -0.69
CA ARG A 129 9.63 18.29 0.19
C ARG A 129 10.32 19.52 0.77
N ASN A 130 10.66 19.43 2.05
CA ASN A 130 11.53 20.41 2.70
C ASN A 130 13.03 20.10 2.43
N ASP A 131 13.91 21.00 2.84
CA ASP A 131 15.36 20.88 2.68
C ASP A 131 15.95 19.57 3.22
N LEU A 132 15.53 19.13 4.40
CA LEU A 132 16.01 17.87 4.99
C LEU A 132 15.60 16.68 4.13
N GLN A 133 14.36 16.72 3.63
CA GLN A 133 13.83 15.70 2.75
C GLN A 133 14.59 15.71 1.43
N LEU A 134 14.85 16.84 0.79
CA LEU A 134 15.57 16.94 -0.48
C LEU A 134 17.02 16.42 -0.42
N ARG A 135 17.70 16.61 0.71
CA ARG A 135 19.11 16.18 0.91
C ARG A 135 19.26 14.71 1.29
N SER A 136 18.16 13.97 1.45
CA SER A 136 18.15 12.58 1.89
C SER A 136 17.35 11.68 0.95
N THR A 137 17.32 10.39 1.26
CA THR A 137 16.48 9.40 0.57
C THR A 137 15.02 9.88 0.46
N PRO A 138 14.30 9.60 -0.65
CA PRO A 138 12.90 9.99 -0.82
C PRO A 138 11.92 9.11 0.00
N PHE A 139 12.42 8.15 0.77
CA PHE A 139 11.60 7.26 1.59
C PHE A 139 11.42 7.80 3.02
N ARG A 140 10.22 7.62 3.56
CA ARG A 140 9.91 7.88 4.97
C ARG A 140 9.05 6.78 5.54
N TYR A 141 9.12 6.63 6.85
CA TYR A 141 8.19 5.79 7.60
C TYR A 141 7.46 6.56 8.70
N LEU A 142 6.32 6.03 9.14
CA LEU A 142 5.65 6.38 10.39
C LEU A 142 5.32 5.10 11.15
N LEU A 143 5.36 5.14 12.48
CA LEU A 143 4.96 4.03 13.35
C LEU A 143 3.96 4.53 14.38
N THR A 144 2.88 3.78 14.59
CA THR A 144 2.02 4.07 15.73
C THR A 144 2.77 3.80 17.04
N PRO A 145 2.44 4.51 18.13
CA PRO A 145 3.09 4.29 19.43
C PRO A 145 3.04 2.83 19.90
N SER A 146 1.94 2.13 19.61
CA SER A 146 1.77 0.71 19.96
C SER A 146 2.70 -0.23 19.19
N MET A 147 3.13 0.16 17.98
CA MET A 147 4.06 -0.62 17.17
C MET A 147 5.53 -0.26 17.42
N GLN A 148 5.81 0.97 17.84
CA GLN A 148 7.19 1.49 17.95
C GLN A 148 8.09 0.57 18.79
N LYS A 149 7.63 0.13 19.96
CA LYS A 149 8.42 -0.72 20.87
C LYS A 149 8.82 -2.07 20.26
N SER A 150 7.97 -2.67 19.42
CA SER A 150 8.21 -4.00 18.85
C SER A 150 9.16 -3.98 17.66
N VAL A 151 9.30 -2.85 16.96
CA VAL A 151 10.04 -2.77 15.69
C VAL A 151 11.21 -1.78 15.68
N GLN A 152 11.38 -0.98 16.74
CA GLN A 152 12.39 0.08 16.80
C GLN A 152 13.81 -0.40 16.48
N ASN A 153 14.25 -1.53 17.04
CA ASN A 153 15.59 -2.07 16.80
C ASN A 153 15.78 -2.48 15.33
N LYS A 154 14.75 -3.09 14.72
CA LYS A 154 14.79 -3.49 13.32
C LYS A 154 14.85 -2.27 12.41
N ILE A 155 14.03 -1.25 12.65
CA ILE A 155 14.02 -0.02 11.86
C ILE A 155 15.34 0.76 12.01
N LYS A 156 15.91 0.83 13.22
CA LYS A 156 17.25 1.41 13.43
C LYS A 156 18.33 0.67 12.64
N SER A 157 18.28 -0.66 12.59
CA SER A 157 19.24 -1.45 11.80
C SER A 157 19.12 -1.25 10.29
N LEU A 158 17.95 -0.80 9.82
CA LEU A 158 17.72 -0.47 8.41
C LEU A 158 18.13 0.98 8.06
N ASN A 159 18.50 1.80 9.04
CA ASN A 159 18.85 3.21 8.86
C ASN A 159 17.78 4.03 8.11
N TRP A 160 16.51 3.70 8.36
CA TRP A 160 15.38 4.40 7.75
C TRP A 160 15.11 5.75 8.43
N LEU A 161 14.55 6.69 7.67
CA LEU A 161 14.21 8.03 8.17
C LEU A 161 12.72 8.12 8.49
N GLU A 162 12.40 8.55 9.70
CA GLU A 162 11.03 8.81 10.13
C GLU A 162 10.50 10.10 9.47
N MET A 163 9.21 10.13 9.16
CA MET A 163 8.57 11.31 8.62
C MET A 163 8.62 12.47 9.63
N GLU A 164 9.14 13.60 9.18
CA GLU A 164 9.37 14.76 10.02
C GLU A 164 8.05 15.43 10.41
N LYS A 165 7.97 15.93 11.64
CA LYS A 165 6.89 16.82 12.07
C LYS A 165 7.22 18.25 11.66
N SER A 166 6.20 19.00 11.25
CA SER A 166 6.34 20.40 10.88
C SER A 166 5.21 21.21 11.51
N SER A 167 5.40 22.52 11.66
CA SER A 167 4.34 23.39 12.18
C SER A 167 3.12 23.29 11.27
N CYS A 168 1.94 23.05 11.85
CA CYS A 168 0.70 22.97 11.08
C CYS A 168 0.43 24.28 10.31
N ILE A 169 0.76 25.42 10.92
CA ILE A 169 0.74 26.73 10.29
C ILE A 169 2.18 27.22 10.10
N PRO A 170 2.61 27.50 8.85
CA PRO A 170 3.91 28.13 8.59
C PRO A 170 4.02 29.46 9.36
N GLU A 171 5.20 29.75 9.91
CA GLU A 171 5.53 31.06 10.52
C GLU A 171 4.78 31.43 11.82
N MET A 172 3.94 30.55 12.37
CA MET A 172 3.38 30.72 13.72
C MET A 172 4.21 29.94 14.75
N SER A 173 4.82 30.67 15.71
CA SER A 173 5.66 30.09 16.78
C SER A 173 4.90 29.10 17.68
N ASP A 174 3.60 29.33 17.87
CA ASP A 174 2.77 28.57 18.81
C ASP A 174 1.96 27.47 18.09
N SER A 175 2.24 27.22 16.80
CA SER A 175 1.56 26.17 16.06
C SER A 175 1.99 24.79 16.57
N GLU A 176 1.00 23.92 16.79
CA GLU A 176 1.27 22.51 17.02
C GLU A 176 2.07 21.90 15.85
N PHE A 177 2.94 20.94 16.19
CA PHE A 177 3.70 20.17 15.23
C PHE A 177 2.91 18.94 14.80
N CYS A 178 2.58 18.87 13.50
CA CYS A 178 1.88 17.74 12.92
C CYS A 178 2.66 17.12 11.77
N VAL A 179 2.41 15.83 11.55
CA VAL A 179 2.84 15.12 10.36
C VAL A 179 1.96 15.56 9.20
N ARG A 180 2.57 15.97 8.08
CA ARG A 180 1.86 16.36 6.85
C ARG A 180 2.27 15.44 5.72
N ILE A 181 1.30 14.87 5.01
CA ILE A 181 1.52 13.96 3.88
C ILE A 181 0.72 14.49 2.68
N PRO A 182 1.19 15.57 2.03
CA PRO A 182 0.49 16.16 0.89
C PRO A 182 0.36 15.16 -0.25
N GLY A 183 -0.85 14.98 -0.79
CA GLY A 183 -1.12 13.95 -1.79
C GLY A 183 -1.20 12.51 -1.23
N GLY A 184 -1.08 12.34 0.09
CA GLY A 184 -1.13 11.03 0.75
C GLY A 184 -2.53 10.42 0.90
N GLY A 185 -3.57 11.04 0.35
CA GLY A 185 -4.95 10.54 0.42
C GLY A 185 -5.39 10.25 1.86
N ILE A 186 -5.75 8.98 2.13
CA ILE A 186 -6.23 8.55 3.45
C ILE A 186 -5.14 8.30 4.48
N THR A 187 -3.86 8.32 4.10
CA THR A 187 -2.74 7.87 4.94
C THR A 187 -2.68 8.56 6.28
N LYS A 188 -2.79 9.90 6.32
CA LYS A 188 -2.75 10.66 7.57
C LYS A 188 -3.93 10.30 8.48
N THR A 189 -5.15 10.30 7.95
CA THR A 189 -6.35 9.94 8.70
C THR A 189 -6.26 8.53 9.26
N LEU A 190 -5.80 7.58 8.45
CA LEU A 190 -5.67 6.19 8.84
C LEU A 190 -4.62 6.00 9.95
N TYR A 191 -3.49 6.72 9.85
CA TYR A 191 -2.45 6.76 10.88
C TYR A 191 -2.95 7.37 12.20
N ASP A 192 -3.59 8.53 12.14
CA ASP A 192 -4.11 9.23 13.32
C ASP A 192 -5.18 8.38 14.05
N GLU A 193 -6.15 7.83 13.31
CA GLU A 193 -7.18 6.94 13.86
C GLU A 193 -6.57 5.67 14.45
N SER A 194 -5.49 5.13 13.85
CA SER A 194 -4.80 3.95 14.37
C SER A 194 -4.03 4.26 15.65
N CYS A 195 -3.43 5.46 15.77
CA CYS A 195 -2.84 5.94 17.01
C CYS A 195 -3.90 6.01 18.11
N SER A 196 -5.04 6.66 17.85
CA SER A 196 -6.14 6.81 18.83
C SER A 196 -6.77 5.47 19.24
N LYS A 197 -6.77 4.49 18.34
CA LYS A 197 -7.35 3.16 18.58
C LYS A 197 -6.34 2.11 19.04
N GLU A 198 -5.09 2.51 19.28
CA GLU A 198 -3.96 1.66 19.68
C GLU A 198 -3.65 0.50 18.72
N ILE A 199 -3.99 0.66 17.44
CA ILE A 199 -3.73 -0.36 16.41
C ILE A 199 -2.26 -0.29 16.00
N GLN A 200 -1.58 -1.44 15.95
CA GLN A 200 -0.20 -1.52 15.45
C GLN A 200 -0.19 -1.25 13.95
N MET A 201 0.36 -0.11 13.54
CA MET A 201 0.44 0.29 12.15
C MET A 201 1.78 0.94 11.83
N ALA A 202 2.30 0.58 10.66
CA ALA A 202 3.37 1.29 10.00
C ALA A 202 2.86 1.91 8.70
N VAL A 203 3.36 3.08 8.36
CA VAL A 203 3.24 3.66 7.02
C VAL A 203 4.63 3.66 6.41
N LEU A 204 4.77 3.14 5.20
CA LEU A 204 5.95 3.32 4.37
C LEU A 204 5.56 4.19 3.18
N LEU A 205 6.31 5.26 2.94
CA LEU A 205 5.99 6.19 1.87
C LEU A 205 7.19 6.63 1.06
N LYS A 206 6.95 6.94 -0.20
CA LYS A 206 7.91 7.57 -1.11
C LYS A 206 7.40 8.94 -1.57
N PHE A 207 8.29 9.93 -1.62
CA PHE A 207 8.00 11.19 -2.30
C PHE A 207 8.09 11.03 -3.83
N VAL A 208 7.02 11.37 -4.55
CA VAL A 208 6.90 11.13 -5.99
C VAL A 208 6.22 12.27 -6.74
N SER A 209 6.37 12.26 -8.07
CA SER A 209 5.64 13.12 -9.01
C SER A 209 4.63 12.27 -9.78
N GLU A 210 3.59 12.90 -10.32
CA GLU A 210 2.67 12.22 -11.25
C GLU A 210 3.39 11.82 -12.54
N GLY A 211 2.92 10.76 -13.18
CA GLY A 211 3.52 10.20 -14.41
C GLY A 211 3.69 8.68 -14.34
N ASP A 212 4.71 8.16 -15.03
CA ASP A 212 5.08 6.75 -14.95
C ASP A 212 5.74 6.44 -13.60
N ASN A 213 4.95 5.89 -12.70
CA ASN A 213 5.33 5.56 -11.33
C ASN A 213 5.64 4.07 -11.14
N ILE A 214 5.84 3.30 -12.23
CA ILE A 214 6.29 1.90 -12.14
C ILE A 214 7.61 1.79 -11.36
N PRO A 215 8.66 2.59 -11.65
CA PRO A 215 9.91 2.52 -10.90
C PRO A 215 9.73 2.90 -9.42
N ASP A 216 8.85 3.86 -9.15
CA ASP A 216 8.51 4.25 -7.79
C ASP A 216 7.85 3.11 -7.02
N ALA A 217 6.92 2.39 -7.65
CA ALA A 217 6.25 1.24 -7.06
C ALA A 217 7.24 0.11 -6.75
N VAL A 218 8.11 -0.25 -7.69
CA VAL A 218 9.17 -1.26 -7.48
C VAL A 218 10.03 -0.87 -6.29
N SER A 219 10.53 0.36 -6.26
CA SER A 219 11.39 0.83 -5.17
C SER A 219 10.69 0.87 -3.80
N LEU A 220 9.38 1.15 -3.75
CA LEU A 220 8.58 1.12 -2.52
C LEU A 220 8.38 -0.32 -2.01
N VAL A 221 8.18 -1.28 -2.92
CA VAL A 221 8.09 -2.69 -2.55
C VAL A 221 9.45 -3.23 -2.10
N GLU A 222 10.55 -2.81 -2.73
CA GLU A 222 11.90 -3.16 -2.28
C GLU A 222 12.17 -2.63 -0.88
N TYR A 223 11.80 -1.37 -0.62
CA TYR A 223 11.85 -0.77 0.71
C TYR A 223 11.04 -1.58 1.73
N LEU A 224 9.81 -2.02 1.41
CA LEU A 224 9.06 -2.95 2.27
C LEU A 224 9.82 -4.28 2.48
N ASN A 225 10.43 -4.82 1.42
CA ASN A 225 11.08 -6.12 1.42
C ASN A 225 12.39 -6.14 2.22
N GLU A 226 13.11 -5.02 2.34
CA GLU A 226 14.25 -4.89 3.26
C GLU A 226 13.86 -5.25 4.71
N TRP A 227 12.63 -4.89 5.09
CA TRP A 227 12.11 -5.17 6.42
C TRP A 227 11.47 -6.55 6.52
N LEU A 228 10.52 -6.88 5.66
CA LEU A 228 9.72 -8.10 5.79
C LEU A 228 10.34 -9.33 5.16
N GLN A 229 11.26 -9.17 4.21
CA GLN A 229 11.88 -10.25 3.43
C GLN A 229 10.84 -11.22 2.85
N ILE A 230 9.75 -10.68 2.32
CA ILE A 230 8.66 -11.44 1.68
C ILE A 230 9.17 -12.21 0.45
N VAL A 231 10.17 -11.68 -0.26
CA VAL A 231 10.87 -12.34 -1.36
C VAL A 231 12.35 -12.41 -1.01
N LYS A 232 12.95 -13.60 -1.17
CA LYS A 232 14.39 -13.79 -0.99
C LYS A 232 15.10 -13.51 -2.32
N PRO A 233 16.29 -12.88 -2.31
CA PRO A 233 17.13 -12.78 -3.51
C PRO A 233 17.43 -14.17 -4.06
N SER A 234 17.34 -14.35 -5.38
CA SER A 234 17.71 -15.62 -6.01
C SER A 234 19.23 -15.77 -5.91
N SER A 235 19.71 -16.77 -5.16
CA SER A 235 21.10 -16.92 -4.71
C SER A 235 22.11 -17.29 -5.80
N ASN A 236 21.73 -17.34 -7.07
CA ASN A 236 22.54 -18.00 -8.10
C ASN A 236 23.27 -17.04 -9.06
N ASN A 237 23.15 -15.72 -8.90
CA ASN A 237 23.94 -14.80 -9.72
C ASN A 237 24.20 -13.44 -9.02
N PRO A 238 25.43 -13.13 -8.59
CA PRO A 238 25.77 -11.84 -7.97
C PRO A 238 25.69 -10.64 -8.94
N LYS A 239 25.35 -10.86 -10.22
CA LYS A 239 25.07 -9.83 -11.24
C LYS A 239 23.59 -9.63 -11.55
N ALA A 240 22.68 -10.43 -10.98
CA ALA A 240 21.24 -10.22 -11.14
C ALA A 240 20.77 -9.19 -10.10
N SER A 241 20.87 -7.91 -10.44
CA SER A 241 20.60 -6.79 -9.53
C SER A 241 19.12 -6.48 -9.29
N ALA A 242 18.19 -7.26 -9.86
CA ALA A 242 16.76 -7.03 -9.72
C ALA A 242 16.11 -8.18 -8.95
N LEU A 243 15.45 -7.86 -7.83
CA LEU A 243 14.51 -8.78 -7.19
C LEU A 243 13.43 -9.17 -8.21
N PRO A 244 12.94 -10.43 -8.21
CA PRO A 244 12.04 -10.93 -9.25
C PRO A 244 10.60 -10.44 -9.00
N TRP A 245 10.37 -9.13 -9.02
CA TRP A 245 9.03 -8.58 -8.94
C TRP A 245 8.29 -8.86 -10.26
N LYS A 246 7.25 -9.69 -10.19
CA LYS A 246 6.40 -10.01 -11.33
C LYS A 246 5.44 -8.85 -11.58
N VAL A 247 5.48 -8.33 -12.79
CA VAL A 247 4.54 -7.32 -13.28
C VAL A 247 3.21 -8.02 -13.61
N PRO A 248 2.06 -7.51 -13.14
CA PRO A 248 0.77 -8.10 -13.46
C PRO A 248 0.40 -7.91 -14.94
N SER A 249 -0.42 -8.80 -15.48
CA SER A 249 -0.80 -8.79 -16.91
C SER A 249 -1.55 -7.52 -17.31
N SER A 250 -2.32 -6.92 -16.40
CA SER A 250 -3.01 -5.63 -16.59
C SER A 250 -2.08 -4.48 -16.99
N TRP A 251 -0.80 -4.50 -16.60
CA TRP A 251 0.13 -3.43 -16.95
C TRP A 251 0.59 -3.47 -18.41
N ARG A 252 0.33 -4.57 -19.14
CA ARG A 252 0.68 -4.70 -20.56
C ARG A 252 0.09 -3.58 -21.43
N LEU A 253 -1.06 -3.04 -21.04
CA LEU A 253 -1.79 -2.01 -21.77
C LEU A 253 -1.87 -0.68 -21.00
N LEU A 254 -0.95 -0.44 -20.05
CA LEU A 254 -0.93 0.81 -19.26
C LEU A 254 -0.85 2.07 -20.15
N PHE A 255 -0.15 1.96 -21.29
CA PHE A 255 0.00 3.00 -22.29
C PHE A 255 -0.89 2.79 -23.53
N GLY A 256 -1.94 1.96 -23.42
CA GLY A 256 -2.83 1.60 -24.52
C GLY A 256 -2.33 0.42 -25.37
N SER A 257 -3.15 -0.02 -26.33
CA SER A 257 -2.87 -1.17 -27.21
C SER A 257 -1.97 -0.86 -28.41
N GLY A 258 -1.11 0.16 -28.29
CA GLY A 258 -0.32 0.71 -29.38
C GLY A 258 -1.00 1.89 -30.08
N LEU A 259 -0.24 2.58 -30.91
CA LEU A 259 -0.74 3.70 -31.72
C LEU A 259 -1.65 3.14 -32.83
N PRO A 260 -2.83 3.75 -33.08
CA PRO A 260 -3.65 3.37 -34.21
C PRO A 260 -2.82 3.41 -35.51
N PRO A 261 -2.90 2.39 -36.38
CA PRO A 261 -2.19 2.40 -37.65
C PRO A 261 -2.47 3.65 -38.49
N ALA A 262 -3.66 4.25 -38.31
CA ALA A 262 -4.07 5.49 -38.98
C ALA A 262 -3.31 6.76 -38.54
N MET A 263 -2.43 6.69 -37.53
CA MET A 263 -1.57 7.82 -37.13
C MET A 263 -0.19 7.81 -37.82
N PHE A 264 0.10 6.84 -38.70
CA PHE A 264 1.33 6.74 -39.48
C PHE A 264 1.07 6.63 -40.98
#